data_AF-A0A4Q7NUL0-F1
#
_entry.id   AF-A0A4Q7NUL0-F1
#
_cell.length_a   1.000
_cell.length_b   1.000
_cell.length_c   1.000
_cell.angle_alpha   90.00
_cell.angle_beta   90.00
_cell.angle_gamma   90.00
#
_symmetry.space_group_name_H-M   'P 1'
#
loop_
_entity.id
_entity.type
_entity.pdbx_description
1 polymer ?
#
loop_
_entity_poly.entity_id
_entity_poly.type
_entity_poly.pdbx_seq_one_letter_code
_entity_poly.pdbx_strand_id
1 'polypeptide(L)'
;MIKKIILGILAFGIGFGIALYTESFFREIIQDIFKWSTSDKIKFVGKNIYIFSDKTYCIALGIMPLILTLENLNKKPTEFLKNGIICLMVFGISLIGISAIDANIKVVECTACDDGIRKLHWNGINYGLIIGSSAIISIIPSLIRIIKRTKKASVQQHI
;
A
#
# COMPACT_ATOMS: atom_id res chain seq x y z
N MET A 1 -29.13 4.45 5.11
CA MET A 1 -28.13 3.58 4.44
C MET A 1 -27.50 4.24 3.21
N ILE A 2 -28.30 4.87 2.32
CA ILE A 2 -27.82 5.56 1.11
C ILE A 2 -26.65 6.55 1.36
N LYS A 3 -26.75 7.43 2.36
CA LYS A 3 -25.66 8.38 2.69
C LYS A 3 -24.31 7.70 2.99
N LYS A 4 -24.32 6.52 3.61
CA LYS A 4 -23.11 5.76 3.94
C LYS A 4 -22.48 5.12 2.69
N ILE A 5 -23.33 4.64 1.78
CA ILE A 5 -22.91 4.08 0.49
C ILE A 5 -22.28 5.18 -0.37
N ILE A 6 -22.91 6.35 -0.48
CA ILE A 6 -22.38 7.49 -1.22
C ILE A 6 -21.02 7.93 -0.66
N LEU A 7 -20.90 8.03 0.66
CA LEU A 7 -19.63 8.38 1.31
C LEU A 7 -18.53 7.36 1.01
N GLY A 8 -18.85 6.06 0.99
CA GLY A 8 -17.91 5.01 0.63
C GLY A 8 -17.44 5.10 -0.82
N ILE A 9 -18.36 5.31 -1.77
CA ILE A 9 -18.03 5.51 -3.18
C ILE A 9 -17.12 6.72 -3.36
N LEU A 10 -17.43 7.82 -2.68
CA LEU A 10 -16.64 9.05 -2.75
C LEU A 10 -15.25 8.86 -2.14
N ALA A 11 -15.13 8.16 -1.01
CA ALA A 11 -13.85 7.81 -0.42
C ALA A 11 -13.00 6.91 -1.34
N PHE A 12 -13.62 5.93 -2.00
CA PHE A 12 -12.95 5.09 -3.00
C PHE A 12 -12.44 5.93 -4.18
N GLY A 13 -13.29 6.81 -4.72
CA GLY A 13 -12.92 7.71 -5.81
C GLY A 13 -11.76 8.64 -5.46
N ILE A 14 -11.73 9.18 -4.23
CA ILE A 14 -10.60 9.97 -3.73
C ILE A 14 -9.33 9.11 -3.67
N GLY A 15 -9.41 7.90 -3.12
CA GLY A 15 -8.27 6.98 -3.07
C GLY A 15 -7.71 6.63 -4.43
N PHE A 16 -8.60 6.38 -5.39
CA PHE A 16 -8.22 6.13 -6.78
C PHE A 16 -7.53 7.35 -7.42
N GLY A 17 -8.06 8.56 -7.18
CA GLY A 17 -7.45 9.81 -7.66
C GLY A 17 -6.07 10.05 -7.05
N ILE A 18 -5.91 9.81 -5.74
CA ILE A 18 -4.62 9.88 -5.05
C ILE A 18 -3.64 8.89 -5.67
N ALA A 19 -4.08 7.69 -6.03
CA ALA A 19 -3.23 6.70 -6.69
C ALA A 19 -2.65 7.27 -8.00
N LEU A 20 -3.50 7.79 -8.88
CA LEU A 20 -3.01 8.37 -10.14
C LEU A 20 -2.01 9.53 -9.93
N TYR A 21 -2.20 10.33 -8.88
CA TYR A 21 -1.33 11.47 -8.59
C TYR A 21 0.01 11.06 -7.94
N THR A 22 0.02 10.02 -7.11
CA THR A 22 1.18 9.65 -6.27
C THR A 22 2.05 8.53 -6.87
N GLU A 23 1.72 8.05 -8.06
CA GLU A 23 2.42 6.93 -8.70
C GLU A 23 3.93 7.19 -8.82
N SER A 24 4.34 8.30 -9.43
CA SER A 24 5.76 8.64 -9.61
C SER A 24 6.50 8.76 -8.27
N PHE A 25 5.85 9.36 -7.27
CA PHE A 25 6.42 9.52 -5.94
C PHE A 25 6.73 8.18 -5.27
N PHE A 26 5.78 7.23 -5.29
CA PHE A 26 6.03 5.91 -4.70
C PHE A 26 7.08 5.11 -5.47
N ARG A 27 7.16 5.26 -6.79
CA ARG A 27 8.19 4.59 -7.59
C ARG A 27 9.59 5.05 -7.21
N GLU A 28 9.80 6.35 -7.06
CA GLU A 28 11.08 6.92 -6.62
C GLU A 28 11.45 6.42 -5.22
N ILE A 29 10.50 6.47 -4.27
CA ILE A 29 10.73 5.94 -2.91
C ILE A 29 11.14 4.47 -2.93
N ILE A 30 10.43 3.63 -3.69
CA ILE A 30 10.74 2.19 -3.78
C ILE A 30 12.13 1.99 -4.39
N GLN A 31 12.50 2.74 -5.43
CA GLN A 31 13.81 2.66 -6.06
C GLN A 31 14.93 3.05 -5.09
N ASP A 32 14.73 4.10 -4.30
CA ASP A 32 15.69 4.53 -3.29
C ASP A 32 15.84 3.48 -2.17
N ILE A 33 14.72 2.88 -1.73
CA ILE A 33 14.76 1.77 -0.77
C ILE A 33 15.54 0.59 -1.35
N PHE A 34 15.35 0.24 -2.63
CA PHE A 34 16.08 -0.87 -3.27
C PHE A 34 17.59 -0.67 -3.26
N LYS A 35 18.06 0.54 -3.58
CA LYS A 35 19.49 0.87 -3.53
C LYS A 35 20.00 0.84 -2.10
N TRP A 36 19.31 1.53 -1.20
CA TRP A 36 19.69 1.66 0.19
C TRP A 36 19.75 0.30 0.90
N SER A 37 18.73 -0.54 0.74
CA SER A 37 18.64 -1.84 1.41
C SER A 37 19.62 -2.88 0.89
N THR A 38 20.28 -2.62 -0.24
CA THR A 38 21.24 -3.53 -0.86
C THR A 38 22.67 -2.95 -0.89
N SER A 39 22.91 -1.84 -0.20
CA SER A 39 24.19 -1.12 -0.23
C SER A 39 24.68 -0.83 -1.65
N ASP A 40 23.79 -0.31 -2.49
CA ASP A 40 24.03 0.05 -3.90
C ASP A 40 24.43 -1.12 -4.83
N LYS A 41 24.19 -2.36 -4.39
CA LYS A 41 24.35 -3.54 -5.24
C LYS A 41 23.33 -3.60 -6.38
N ILE A 42 22.16 -2.99 -6.21
CA ILE A 42 21.20 -2.82 -7.31
C ILE A 42 21.50 -1.52 -8.07
N LYS A 43 21.79 -1.64 -9.37
CA LYS A 43 21.95 -0.50 -10.28
C LYS A 43 20.84 -0.48 -11.32
N PHE A 44 20.09 0.62 -11.37
CA PHE A 44 19.02 0.76 -12.35
C PHE A 44 19.56 1.13 -13.73
N VAL A 45 19.08 0.44 -14.77
CA VAL A 45 19.47 0.65 -16.17
C VAL A 45 18.25 0.81 -17.08
N GLY A 46 18.44 1.46 -18.22
CA GLY A 46 17.39 1.69 -19.23
C GLY A 46 16.57 2.96 -19.00
N LYS A 47 15.50 3.14 -19.79
CA LYS A 47 14.61 4.31 -19.69
C LYS A 47 13.56 4.06 -18.60
N ASN A 48 13.34 5.07 -17.76
CA ASN A 48 12.27 5.06 -16.76
C ASN A 48 10.91 5.39 -17.42
N ILE A 49 10.43 4.50 -18.30
CA ILE A 49 9.15 4.66 -19.00
C ILE A 49 8.15 3.67 -18.38
N TYR A 50 7.19 4.21 -17.65
CA TYR A 50 6.06 3.48 -17.10
C TYR A 50 4.80 4.26 -17.45
N ILE A 51 3.99 3.73 -18.37
CA ILE A 51 2.88 4.46 -19.00
C ILE A 51 1.53 4.09 -18.37
N PHE A 52 1.48 3.05 -17.52
CA PHE A 52 0.23 2.61 -16.92
C PHE A 52 0.39 2.24 -15.45
N SER A 53 -0.37 2.94 -14.62
CA SER A 53 -0.66 2.56 -13.24
C SER A 53 -1.10 1.10 -13.21
N ASP A 54 -0.40 0.29 -12.42
CA ASP A 54 -0.81 -1.09 -12.18
C ASP A 54 -2.24 -1.09 -11.62
N LYS A 55 -3.16 -1.85 -12.22
CA LYS A 55 -4.57 -1.89 -11.78
C LYS A 55 -4.67 -2.26 -10.29
N THR A 56 -3.77 -3.11 -9.81
CA THR A 56 -3.69 -3.54 -8.41
C THR A 56 -3.39 -2.35 -7.50
N TYR A 57 -2.50 -1.46 -7.92
CA TYR A 57 -2.14 -0.25 -7.18
C TYR A 57 -3.35 0.68 -7.03
N CYS A 58 -4.03 1.02 -8.13
CA CYS A 58 -5.18 1.93 -8.08
C CYS A 58 -6.34 1.35 -7.26
N ILE A 59 -6.61 0.05 -7.42
CA ILE A 59 -7.69 -0.62 -6.66
C ILE A 59 -7.34 -0.66 -5.17
N ALA A 60 -6.12 -1.03 -4.81
CA ALA A 60 -5.71 -1.13 -3.41
C ALA A 60 -5.74 0.23 -2.69
N LEU A 61 -5.24 1.28 -3.34
CA LEU A 61 -5.32 2.65 -2.81
C LEU A 61 -6.73 3.23 -2.83
N GLY A 62 -7.64 2.73 -3.67
CA GLY A 62 -9.07 3.05 -3.57
C GLY A 62 -9.75 2.36 -2.38
N ILE A 63 -9.44 1.08 -2.14
CA ILE A 63 -10.01 0.29 -1.03
C ILE A 63 -9.54 0.83 0.33
N MET A 64 -8.30 1.28 0.44
CA MET A 64 -7.73 1.76 1.70
C MET A 64 -8.58 2.88 2.38
N PRO A 65 -8.85 4.03 1.74
CA PRO A 65 -9.69 5.07 2.31
C PRO A 65 -11.16 4.66 2.42
N LEU A 66 -11.66 3.76 1.57
CA LEU A 66 -13.01 3.19 1.74
C LEU A 66 -13.13 2.47 3.09
N ILE A 67 -12.21 1.54 3.40
CA ILE A 67 -12.22 0.79 4.66
C ILE A 67 -11.98 1.71 5.85
N LEU A 68 -11.07 2.67 5.74
CA LEU A 68 -10.81 3.64 6.80
C LEU A 68 -12.05 4.51 7.09
N THR A 69 -12.75 4.95 6.04
CA THR A 69 -14.00 5.72 6.18
C THR A 69 -15.09 4.87 6.82
N LEU A 70 -15.24 3.61 6.39
CA LEU A 70 -16.21 2.68 6.98
C LEU A 70 -15.94 2.43 8.47
N GLU A 71 -14.67 2.30 8.87
CA GLU A 71 -14.30 2.10 10.27
C GLU A 71 -14.73 3.29 11.14
N ASN A 72 -14.67 4.50 10.60
CA ASN A 72 -14.77 5.76 11.32
C ASN A 72 -16.07 6.54 11.10
N LEU A 73 -17.02 6.00 10.33
CA LEU A 73 -18.31 6.62 9.99
C LEU A 73 -19.10 7.20 11.18
N ASN A 74 -19.02 6.58 12.36
CA ASN A 74 -19.74 7.02 13.56
C ASN A 74 -18.78 7.46 14.69
N LYS A 75 -17.49 7.65 14.39
CA LYS A 75 -16.46 8.03 15.38
C LYS A 75 -16.23 9.54 15.34
N LYS A 76 -15.64 10.06 16.43
CA LYS A 76 -15.21 11.47 16.48
C LYS A 76 -14.12 11.75 15.44
N PRO A 77 -14.02 12.97 14.88
CA PRO A 77 -12.96 13.33 13.93
C PRO A 77 -11.53 13.09 14.47
N THR A 78 -11.33 13.26 15.78
CA THR A 78 -10.04 12.98 16.44
C THR A 78 -9.66 11.50 16.37
N GLU A 79 -10.64 10.59 16.49
CA GLU A 79 -10.40 9.15 16.31
C GLU A 79 -10.17 8.78 14.84
N PHE A 80 -10.86 9.47 13.92
CA PHE A 80 -10.62 9.32 12.47
C PHE A 80 -9.16 9.63 12.15
N LEU A 81 -8.66 10.79 12.58
CA LEU A 81 -7.27 11.20 12.37
C LEU A 81 -6.29 10.20 13.01
N LYS A 82 -6.54 9.77 14.24
CA LYS A 82 -5.71 8.75 14.91
C LYS A 82 -5.63 7.46 14.10
N ASN A 83 -6.75 6.96 13.58
CA ASN A 83 -6.77 5.73 12.78
C ASN A 83 -6.11 5.93 11.42
N GLY A 84 -6.27 7.11 10.81
CA GLY A 84 -5.57 7.48 9.58
C GLY A 84 -4.06 7.50 9.75
N ILE A 85 -3.55 8.08 10.85
CA ILE A 85 -2.12 8.10 11.18
C ILE A 85 -1.58 6.67 11.38
N ILE A 86 -2.30 5.83 12.13
CA ILE A 86 -1.90 4.43 12.32
C ILE A 86 -1.85 3.69 10.98
N CYS A 87 -2.86 3.87 10.13
CA CYS A 87 -2.91 3.27 8.80
C CYS A 87 -1.71 3.71 7.95
N LEU A 88 -1.42 5.02 7.94
CA LEU A 88 -0.27 5.58 7.20
C LEU A 88 1.08 5.05 7.71
N MET A 89 1.25 4.94 9.04
CA MET A 89 2.46 4.37 9.63
C MET A 89 2.65 2.90 9.25
N VAL A 90 1.59 2.09 9.35
CA VAL A 90 1.64 0.66 8.96
C VAL A 90 1.92 0.53 7.47
N PHE A 91 1.31 1.37 6.64
CA PHE A 91 1.58 1.42 5.22
C PHE A 91 3.06 1.72 4.93
N GLY A 92 3.62 2.77 5.54
CA GLY A 92 5.01 3.17 5.34
C GLY A 92 6.01 2.08 5.80
N ILE A 93 5.80 1.50 6.97
CA ILE A 93 6.65 0.40 7.48
C ILE A 93 6.57 -0.82 6.55
N SER A 94 5.37 -1.18 6.10
CA SER A 94 5.16 -2.31 5.20
C SER A 94 5.81 -2.05 3.83
N LEU A 95 5.69 -0.83 3.31
CA LEU A 95 6.30 -0.43 2.04
C LEU A 95 7.82 -0.58 2.09
N ILE A 96 8.45 -0.08 3.16
CA ILE A 96 9.90 -0.20 3.37
C ILE A 96 10.30 -1.66 3.50
N GLY A 97 9.60 -2.42 4.36
CA GLY A 97 9.92 -3.82 4.63
C GLY A 97 9.81 -4.70 3.38
N ILE A 98 8.70 -4.63 2.66
CA ILE A 98 8.45 -5.44 1.45
C ILE A 98 9.45 -5.07 0.35
N SER A 99 9.71 -3.76 0.16
CA SER A 99 10.69 -3.30 -0.84
C SER A 99 12.10 -3.79 -0.51
N ALA A 100 12.52 -3.69 0.76
CA ALA A 100 13.84 -4.15 1.19
C ALA A 100 14.01 -5.67 1.04
N ILE A 101 12.97 -6.44 1.35
CA ILE A 101 12.95 -7.89 1.18
C ILE A 101 13.06 -8.24 -0.31
N ASP A 102 12.22 -7.66 -1.18
CA ASP A 102 12.24 -7.93 -2.63
C ASP A 102 13.60 -7.58 -3.26
N ALA A 103 14.17 -6.44 -2.87
CA ALA A 103 15.49 -6.02 -3.31
C ALA A 103 16.59 -7.05 -2.94
N ASN A 104 16.60 -7.52 -1.69
CA ASN A 104 17.60 -8.48 -1.23
C ASN A 104 17.41 -9.87 -1.86
N ILE A 105 16.16 -10.33 -2.03
CA ILE A 105 15.88 -11.58 -2.76
C ILE A 105 16.45 -11.49 -4.17
N LYS A 106 16.24 -10.37 -4.88
CA LYS A 106 16.80 -10.18 -6.22
C LYS A 106 18.34 -10.18 -6.19
N VAL A 107 19.01 -9.64 -5.19
CA VAL A 107 20.48 -9.73 -5.13
C VAL A 107 20.92 -11.19 -4.92
N VAL A 108 20.27 -11.93 -4.02
CA VAL A 108 20.61 -13.34 -3.70
C VAL A 108 20.36 -14.28 -4.87
N GLU A 109 19.27 -14.09 -5.62
CA GLU A 109 18.95 -14.90 -6.81
C GLU A 109 19.92 -14.67 -7.98
N CYS A 110 20.81 -13.67 -7.89
CA CYS A 110 21.72 -13.37 -8.97
C CYS A 110 22.90 -14.34 -9.00
N THR A 111 22.75 -15.43 -9.74
CA THR A 111 23.80 -16.44 -9.95
C THR A 111 24.90 -16.03 -10.93
N ALA A 112 24.73 -14.89 -11.63
CA ALA A 112 25.64 -14.38 -12.66
C ALA A 112 26.00 -12.90 -12.48
N CYS A 113 25.96 -12.38 -11.23
CA CYS A 113 26.34 -11.00 -10.95
C CYS A 113 27.86 -10.84 -10.84
N ASP A 114 28.43 -9.88 -11.59
CA ASP A 114 29.80 -9.41 -11.38
C ASP A 114 29.88 -8.72 -10.00
N ASP A 115 30.69 -9.27 -9.10
CA ASP A 115 30.93 -8.75 -7.73
C ASP A 115 29.65 -8.53 -6.89
N GLY A 116 28.58 -9.28 -7.19
CA GLY A 116 27.29 -9.16 -6.50
C GLY A 116 26.47 -7.92 -6.90
N ILE A 117 26.83 -7.22 -7.99
CA ILE A 117 26.09 -6.08 -8.52
C ILE A 117 25.04 -6.55 -9.53
N ARG A 118 23.75 -6.34 -9.22
CA ARG A 118 22.62 -6.66 -10.10
C ARG A 118 22.19 -5.42 -10.88
N LYS A 119 22.34 -5.44 -12.19
CA LYS A 119 21.71 -4.45 -13.08
C LYS A 119 20.24 -4.78 -13.23
N LEU A 120 19.36 -3.88 -12.78
CA LEU A 120 17.91 -4.07 -12.82
C LEU A 120 17.28 -3.03 -13.73
N HIS A 121 16.43 -3.45 -14.67
CA HIS A 121 15.66 -2.48 -15.44
C HIS A 121 14.62 -1.82 -14.53
N TRP A 122 14.31 -0.53 -14.74
CA TRP A 122 13.32 0.19 -13.93
C TRP A 122 11.95 -0.50 -13.87
N ASN A 123 11.57 -1.15 -14.97
CA ASN A 123 10.30 -1.88 -15.09
C ASN A 123 10.36 -3.32 -14.52
N GLY A 124 11.51 -3.74 -13.99
CA GLY A 124 11.72 -5.05 -13.36
C GLY A 124 11.27 -5.13 -11.89
N ILE A 125 10.81 -4.00 -11.33
CA ILE A 125 10.19 -3.93 -10.01
C ILE A 125 8.68 -4.06 -10.16
N ASN A 126 8.07 -4.93 -9.34
CA ASN A 126 6.62 -5.06 -9.29
C ASN A 126 6.02 -4.03 -8.32
N TYR A 127 5.97 -2.77 -8.75
CA TYR A 127 5.46 -1.66 -7.94
C TYR A 127 4.01 -1.89 -7.46
N GLY A 128 3.17 -2.43 -8.34
CA GLY A 128 1.77 -2.71 -8.03
C GLY A 128 1.61 -3.69 -6.86
N LEU A 129 2.40 -4.77 -6.87
CA LEU A 129 2.40 -5.76 -5.80
C LEU A 129 2.95 -5.19 -4.49
N ILE A 130 4.07 -4.47 -4.52
CA ILE A 130 4.69 -3.88 -3.33
C ILE A 130 3.73 -2.88 -2.66
N ILE A 131 3.18 -1.95 -3.44
CA ILE A 131 2.30 -0.92 -2.89
C ILE A 131 0.94 -1.52 -2.51
N GLY A 132 0.38 -2.39 -3.36
CA GLY A 132 -0.90 -3.04 -3.12
C GLY A 132 -0.90 -3.90 -1.87
N SER A 133 0.13 -4.73 -1.67
CA SER A 133 0.29 -5.53 -0.45
C SER A 133 0.46 -4.65 0.79
N SER A 134 1.26 -3.58 0.70
CA SER A 134 1.42 -2.61 1.80
C SER A 134 0.10 -1.93 2.17
N ALA A 135 -0.71 -1.55 1.17
CA ALA A 135 -2.04 -0.98 1.37
C ALA A 135 -2.99 -1.98 2.04
N ILE A 136 -2.99 -3.25 1.62
CA ILE A 136 -3.79 -4.31 2.26
C ILE A 136 -3.36 -4.51 3.72
N ILE A 137 -2.06 -4.56 4.01
CA ILE A 137 -1.56 -4.72 5.38
C ILE A 137 -1.99 -3.53 6.25
N SER A 138 -1.94 -2.31 5.71
CA SER A 138 -2.29 -1.09 6.42
C SER A 138 -3.73 -1.04 6.92
N ILE A 139 -4.66 -1.74 6.25
CA ILE A 139 -6.08 -1.77 6.63
C ILE A 139 -6.45 -2.93 7.56
N ILE A 140 -5.54 -3.88 7.81
CA ILE A 140 -5.80 -5.03 8.70
C ILE A 140 -6.33 -4.59 10.08
N PRO A 141 -5.72 -3.60 10.77
CA PRO A 141 -6.23 -3.16 12.07
C PRO A 141 -7.67 -2.64 12.00
N SER A 142 -7.99 -1.89 10.94
CA SER A 142 -9.32 -1.36 10.68
C SER A 142 -10.33 -2.47 10.40
N LEU A 143 -9.96 -3.44 9.55
CA LEU A 143 -10.78 -4.62 9.24
C LEU A 143 -11.10 -5.44 10.49
N ILE A 144 -10.10 -5.74 11.32
CA ILE A 144 -10.28 -6.50 12.58
C ILE A 144 -11.31 -5.79 13.48
N ARG A 145 -11.23 -4.46 13.60
CA ARG A 145 -12.18 -3.68 14.43
C ARG A 145 -13.58 -3.62 13.85
N ILE A 146 -13.73 -3.60 12.52
CA ILE A 146 -15.04 -3.67 11.86
C ILE A 146 -15.68 -5.05 12.11
N ILE A 147 -14.93 -6.12 11.92
CA ILE A 147 -15.40 -7.50 12.13
C ILE A 147 -15.82 -7.71 13.59
N LYS A 148 -15.01 -7.27 14.56
CA LYS A 148 -15.33 -7.38 16.00
C LYS A 148 -16.63 -6.63 16.36
N ARG A 149 -16.86 -5.44 15.81
CA ARG A 149 -18.10 -4.67 16.05
C ARG A 149 -19.32 -5.35 15.45
N THR A 150 -19.20 -5.90 14.25
CA THR A 150 -20.30 -6.59 13.56
C THR A 150 -20.71 -7.86 14.29
N LYS A 151 -19.73 -8.66 14.76
CA LYS A 151 -20.01 -9.84 15.60
C LYS A 151 -20.71 -9.49 16.92
N LYS A 152 -20.32 -8.39 17.57
CA LYS A 152 -20.98 -7.96 18.81
C LYS A 152 -22.44 -7.54 18.57
N ALA A 153 -22.70 -6.83 17.48
CA ALA A 153 -24.05 -6.41 17.13
C ALA A 153 -24.99 -7.59 16.83
N SER A 154 -24.50 -8.64 16.16
CA SER A 154 -25.31 -9.82 15.86
C SER A 154 -25.65 -10.66 17.09
N VAL A 155 -24.75 -10.75 18.08
CA VAL A 155 -25.02 -11.46 19.35
C VAL A 155 -26.10 -10.75 20.15
N GLN A 156 -26.11 -9.41 20.16
CA GLN A 156 -27.05 -8.61 20.93
C GLN A 156 -28.46 -8.56 20.32
N GLN A 157 -28.64 -8.99 19.07
CA GLN A 157 -29.95 -9.16 18.44
C GLN A 157 -30.56 -10.56 18.66
N HIS A 158 -29.77 -11.49 19.22
CA HIS A 158 -30.17 -12.87 19.46
C HIS A 158 -30.53 -13.17 20.93
N ILE A 159 -30.40 -12.18 21.81
CA ILE A 159 -30.82 -12.18 23.22
C ILE A 159 -32.06 -11.28 23.31
#